data_AF-U4T4W2-F1
#
_entry.id   AF-U4T4W2-F1
#
_cell.length_a   1.000
_cell.length_b   1.000
_cell.length_c   1.000
_cell.angle_alpha   90.00
_cell.angle_beta   90.00
_cell.angle_gamma   90.00
#
_symmetry.space_group_name_H-M   'P 1'
#
loop_
_entity.id
_entity.type
_entity.pdbx_description
1 polymer ?
#
loop_
_entity_poly.entity_id
_entity_poly.type
_entity_poly.pdbx_seq_one_letter_code
_entity_poly.pdbx_strand_id
1 'polypeptide(L)'
;MAKVTPSMAKNQIKRSLLQIVDSHPNKTQKQQIWCYFDNCCAYCDVAIDPNSRQGHLDHLLAVQDGGSNNIYNFVLACHICNGDEKRETPWREFLINKCKNLSDSIYMERVAKIETWQKHSIMSQVDAEVLARMETIIDKAKANFDQSVEQMRILRDSITTN
;
A
#
# COMPACT_ATOMS: atom_id res chain seq x y z
N MET A 1 3.51 26.77 7.49
CA MET A 1 3.22 25.39 7.93
C MET A 1 2.14 24.81 7.03
N ALA A 2 2.24 23.54 6.65
CA ALA A 2 1.17 22.89 5.89
C ALA A 2 -0.15 22.97 6.69
N LYS A 3 -1.26 23.26 6.02
CA LYS A 3 -2.57 23.39 6.65
C LYS A 3 -3.01 22.01 7.15
N VAL A 4 -3.01 21.80 8.46
CA VAL A 4 -3.56 20.59 9.09
C VAL A 4 -5.01 20.84 9.46
N THR A 5 -5.92 20.03 8.94
CA THR A 5 -7.34 20.07 9.31
C THR A 5 -7.69 18.93 10.25
N PRO A 6 -8.77 19.03 11.05
CA PRO A 6 -9.26 17.91 11.86
C PRO A 6 -9.53 16.65 11.03
N SER A 7 -10.06 16.80 9.81
CA SER A 7 -10.27 15.67 8.89
C SER A 7 -8.96 14.97 8.53
N MET A 8 -7.91 15.74 8.21
CA MET A 8 -6.58 15.18 7.92
C MET A 8 -5.98 14.47 9.14
N ALA A 9 -6.10 15.07 10.34
CA ALA A 9 -5.63 14.45 11.57
C ALA A 9 -6.38 13.13 11.87
N LYS A 10 -7.70 13.10 11.68
CA LYS A 10 -8.52 11.89 11.84
C LYS A 10 -8.11 10.77 10.89
N ASN A 11 -7.86 11.11 9.63
CA ASN A 11 -7.34 10.15 8.66
C ASN A 11 -5.94 9.63 9.06
N GLN A 12 -5.10 10.51 9.60
CA GLN A 12 -3.78 10.13 10.09
C GLN A 12 -3.85 9.20 11.30
N ILE A 13 -4.82 9.37 12.22
CA ILE A 13 -5.07 8.45 13.33
C ILE A 13 -5.33 7.03 12.80
N LYS A 14 -6.29 6.87 11.87
CA LYS A 14 -6.57 5.56 11.24
C LYS A 14 -5.31 4.94 10.65
N ARG A 15 -4.58 5.72 9.84
CA ARG A 15 -3.34 5.25 9.18
C ARG A 15 -2.28 4.82 10.19
N SER A 16 -2.09 5.59 11.27
CA SER A 16 -1.10 5.28 12.30
C SER A 16 -1.41 4.00 13.07
N LEU A 17 -2.69 3.74 13.38
CA LEU A 17 -3.11 2.52 14.06
C LEU A 17 -2.97 1.30 13.15
N LEU A 18 -3.35 1.42 11.88
CA LEU A 18 -3.19 0.32 10.91
C LEU A 18 -1.72 -0.05 10.69
N GLN A 19 -0.79 0.91 10.75
CA GLN A 19 0.65 0.61 10.62
C GLN A 19 1.21 -0.30 11.72
N ILE A 20 0.54 -0.41 12.88
CA ILE A 20 0.96 -1.32 13.96
C ILE A 20 0.81 -2.79 13.55
N VAL A 21 -0.26 -3.09 12.81
CA VAL A 21 -0.62 -4.45 12.40
C VAL A 21 -0.22 -4.73 10.95
N ASP A 22 -0.25 -3.72 10.11
CA ASP A 22 0.03 -3.75 8.67
C ASP A 22 1.18 -2.78 8.35
N SER A 23 2.33 -3.03 8.97
CA SER A 23 3.53 -2.22 8.79
C SER A 23 4.13 -2.43 7.40
N HIS A 24 4.65 -1.35 6.81
CA HIS A 24 5.42 -1.44 5.55
C HIS A 24 6.60 -2.42 5.69
N PRO A 25 6.97 -3.16 4.62
CA PRO A 25 8.08 -4.11 4.65
C PRO A 25 9.34 -3.55 5.30
N ASN A 26 9.87 -4.28 6.27
CA ASN A 26 11.15 -3.96 6.89
C ASN A 26 12.33 -4.28 5.95
N LYS A 27 13.57 -4.01 6.37
CA LYS A 27 14.78 -4.22 5.54
C LYS A 27 14.91 -5.67 5.05
N THR A 28 14.67 -6.65 5.91
CA THR A 28 14.75 -8.08 5.56
C THR A 28 13.67 -8.47 4.58
N GLN A 29 12.43 -8.01 4.78
CA GLN A 29 11.32 -8.26 3.86
C GLN A 29 11.53 -7.59 2.50
N LYS A 30 12.08 -6.37 2.49
CA LYS A 30 12.51 -5.70 1.25
C LYS A 30 13.51 -6.58 0.50
N GLN A 31 14.55 -7.06 1.18
CA GLN A 31 15.54 -7.95 0.56
C GLN A 31 14.93 -9.24 0.01
N GLN A 32 13.95 -9.83 0.70
CA GLN A 32 13.21 -10.99 0.20
C GLN A 32 12.48 -10.71 -1.12
N ILE A 33 11.79 -9.56 -1.24
CA ILE A 33 11.14 -9.16 -2.49
C ILE A 33 12.18 -9.02 -3.61
N TRP A 34 13.27 -8.30 -3.34
CA TRP A 34 14.33 -8.09 -4.33
C TRP A 34 14.95 -9.40 -4.83
N CYS A 35 15.24 -10.32 -3.90
CA CYS A 35 15.81 -11.63 -4.26
C CYS A 35 14.81 -12.47 -5.06
N TYR A 36 13.53 -12.49 -4.69
CA TYR A 36 12.51 -13.26 -5.40
C TYR A 36 12.34 -12.80 -6.85
N PHE A 37 12.47 -11.50 -7.10
CA PHE A 37 12.40 -10.93 -8.45
C PHE A 37 13.77 -10.84 -9.15
N ASP A 38 14.80 -11.49 -8.62
CA ASP A 38 16.16 -11.54 -9.20
C ASP A 38 16.78 -10.15 -9.47
N ASN A 39 16.45 -9.17 -8.61
CA ASN A 39 16.79 -7.76 -8.82
C ASN A 39 16.29 -7.19 -10.17
N CYS A 40 15.22 -7.76 -10.73
CA CYS A 40 14.61 -7.30 -11.97
C CYS A 40 13.21 -6.72 -11.71
N CYS A 41 12.78 -5.78 -12.56
CA CYS A 41 11.41 -5.28 -12.54
C CYS A 41 10.43 -6.39 -12.90
N ALA A 42 9.45 -6.66 -12.04
CA ALA A 42 8.42 -7.68 -12.26
C ALA A 42 7.57 -7.46 -13.52
N TYR A 43 7.54 -6.23 -14.04
CA TYR A 43 6.71 -5.88 -15.20
C TYR A 43 7.45 -5.87 -16.53
N CYS A 44 8.76 -5.62 -16.53
CA CYS A 44 9.54 -5.44 -17.77
C CYS A 44 10.90 -6.14 -17.78
N ASP A 45 11.25 -6.86 -16.70
CA ASP A 45 12.51 -7.58 -16.49
C ASP A 45 13.79 -6.75 -16.60
N VAL A 46 13.70 -5.42 -16.61
CA VAL A 46 14.90 -4.58 -16.54
C VAL A 46 15.63 -4.87 -15.22
N ALA A 47 16.92 -5.15 -15.31
CA ALA A 47 17.78 -5.31 -14.14
C ALA A 47 17.88 -3.98 -13.39
N ILE A 48 17.84 -4.06 -12.06
CA ILE A 48 17.85 -2.92 -11.16
C ILE A 48 19.01 -3.12 -10.19
N ASP A 49 19.90 -2.12 -10.12
CA ASP A 49 20.94 -2.09 -9.09
C ASP A 49 20.30 -1.83 -7.71
N PRO A 50 20.49 -2.72 -6.71
CA PRO A 50 20.00 -2.53 -5.34
C PRO A 50 20.52 -1.27 -4.63
N ASN A 51 21.64 -0.71 -5.10
CA ASN A 51 22.20 0.53 -4.56
C ASN A 51 21.67 1.78 -5.25
N SER A 52 20.90 1.63 -6.32
CA SER A 52 20.30 2.74 -7.07
C SER A 52 18.94 3.15 -6.50
N ARG A 53 18.47 4.33 -6.89
CA ARG A 53 17.10 4.81 -6.60
C ARG A 53 16.07 4.37 -7.64
N GLN A 54 16.43 3.49 -8.57
CA GLN A 54 15.57 3.11 -9.69
C GLN A 54 14.58 1.99 -9.34
N GLY A 55 14.82 1.26 -8.25
CA GLY A 55 13.95 0.19 -7.77
C GLY A 55 12.99 0.66 -6.68
N HIS A 56 11.72 0.27 -6.83
CA HIS A 56 10.66 0.56 -5.88
C HIS A 56 9.88 -0.70 -5.54
N LEU A 57 9.29 -0.71 -4.35
CA LEU A 57 8.24 -1.66 -4.02
C LEU A 57 6.90 -1.10 -4.49
N ASP A 58 6.26 -1.80 -5.42
CA ASP A 58 4.94 -1.43 -5.95
C ASP A 58 3.86 -2.36 -5.37
N HIS A 59 2.74 -1.78 -4.94
CA HIS A 59 1.58 -2.54 -4.46
C HIS A 59 0.86 -3.19 -5.65
N LEU A 60 0.61 -4.49 -5.56
CA LEU A 60 -0.21 -5.22 -6.53
C LEU A 60 -1.69 -4.85 -6.38
N LEU A 61 -2.19 -4.82 -5.13
CA LEU A 61 -3.48 -4.25 -4.78
C LEU A 61 -3.25 -3.02 -3.89
N ALA A 62 -3.76 -1.86 -4.30
CA ALA A 62 -3.60 -0.64 -3.52
C ALA A 62 -4.33 -0.76 -2.18
N VAL A 63 -3.82 -0.10 -1.14
CA VAL A 63 -4.42 -0.12 0.21
C VAL A 63 -5.86 0.41 0.21
N GLN A 64 -6.17 1.38 -0.65
CA GLN A 64 -7.53 1.91 -0.79
C GLN A 64 -8.52 0.89 -1.38
N ASP A 65 -8.03 -0.09 -2.13
CA ASP A 65 -8.81 -1.14 -2.79
C ASP A 65 -8.78 -2.47 -2.02
N GLY A 66 -8.41 -2.42 -0.73
CA GLY A 66 -8.34 -3.60 0.14
C GLY A 66 -6.98 -4.31 0.15
N GLY A 67 -5.94 -3.72 -0.46
CA GLY A 67 -4.57 -4.19 -0.35
C GLY A 67 -3.98 -4.00 1.05
N SER A 68 -2.91 -4.75 1.34
CA SER A 68 -2.15 -4.66 2.59
C SER A 68 -0.69 -4.30 2.35
N ASN A 69 0.03 -3.95 3.41
CA ASN A 69 1.48 -3.83 3.43
C ASN A 69 2.20 -5.16 3.67
N ASN A 70 1.48 -6.29 3.56
CA ASN A 70 2.11 -7.58 3.50
C ASN A 70 3.14 -7.63 2.37
N ILE A 71 4.28 -8.25 2.66
CA ILE A 71 5.37 -8.43 1.70
C ILE A 71 4.91 -9.03 0.37
N TYR A 72 3.94 -9.97 0.37
CA TYR A 72 3.43 -10.65 -0.81
C TYR A 72 2.44 -9.82 -1.63
N ASN A 73 2.03 -8.65 -1.13
CA ASN A 73 1.30 -7.66 -1.92
C ASN A 73 2.25 -6.66 -2.62
N PHE A 74 3.57 -6.82 -2.48
CA PHE A 74 4.56 -6.00 -3.17
C PHE A 74 5.30 -6.78 -4.24
N VAL A 75 5.66 -6.08 -5.32
CA VAL A 75 6.66 -6.54 -6.30
C VAL A 75 7.80 -5.54 -6.41
N LEU A 76 8.95 -6.01 -6.92
CA LEU A 76 10.01 -5.11 -7.34
C LEU A 76 9.65 -4.50 -8.69
N ALA A 77 9.60 -3.17 -8.76
CA ALA A 77 9.30 -2.44 -10.00
C ALA A 77 10.34 -1.34 -10.25
N CYS A 78 10.68 -1.11 -11.52
CA CYS A 78 11.50 0.04 -11.88
C CYS A 78 10.69 1.35 -11.78
N HIS A 79 11.39 2.48 -11.64
CA HIS A 79 10.80 3.82 -11.56
C HIS A 79 9.89 4.17 -12.75
N ILE A 80 10.23 3.72 -13.96
CA ILE A 80 9.41 3.98 -15.17
C ILE A 80 8.08 3.23 -15.06
N CYS A 81 8.12 1.92 -14.83
CA CYS A 81 6.89 1.13 -14.76
C CYS A 81 6.03 1.53 -13.56
N ASN A 82 6.63 1.77 -12.39
CA ASN A 82 5.90 2.13 -11.18
C ASN A 82 5.37 3.58 -11.22
N GLY A 83 6.26 4.54 -11.48
CA GLY A 83 5.96 5.98 -11.32
C GLY A 83 5.33 6.61 -12.56
N ASP A 84 5.78 6.22 -13.75
CA ASP A 84 5.40 6.91 -14.98
C ASP A 84 4.25 6.21 -15.70
N GLU A 85 4.30 4.88 -15.80
CA GLU A 85 3.40 4.09 -16.66
C GLU A 85 2.21 3.46 -15.93
N LYS A 86 2.42 2.62 -14.90
CA LYS A 86 1.34 1.87 -14.22
C LYS A 86 0.42 2.78 -13.41
N ARG A 87 1.01 3.59 -12.52
CA ARG A 87 0.26 4.44 -11.58
C ARG A 87 -0.85 3.65 -10.85
N GLU A 88 -2.10 4.08 -11.00
CA GLU A 88 -3.28 3.47 -10.39
C GLU A 88 -3.87 2.31 -11.21
N THR A 89 -3.34 2.03 -12.41
CA THR A 89 -3.82 0.92 -13.25
C THR A 89 -3.59 -0.42 -12.55
N PRO A 90 -4.61 -1.31 -12.49
CA PRO A 90 -4.44 -2.66 -11.96
C PRO A 90 -3.28 -3.39 -12.62
N TRP A 91 -2.45 -4.06 -11.84
CA TRP A 91 -1.19 -4.61 -12.33
C TRP A 91 -1.37 -5.59 -13.51
N ARG A 92 -2.48 -6.34 -13.54
CA ARG A 92 -2.80 -7.27 -14.65
C ARG A 92 -3.07 -6.53 -15.95
N GLU A 93 -3.89 -5.48 -15.89
CA GLU A 93 -4.20 -4.63 -17.05
C GLU A 93 -2.94 -3.92 -17.54
N PHE A 94 -2.13 -3.42 -16.60
CA PHE A 94 -0.84 -2.83 -16.92
C PHE A 94 0.08 -3.84 -17.61
N LEU A 95 0.17 -5.06 -17.11
CA LEU A 95 1.06 -6.09 -17.65
C LEU A 95 0.63 -6.55 -19.05
N ILE A 96 -0.68 -6.64 -19.32
CA ILE A 96 -1.20 -6.88 -20.69
C ILE A 96 -0.67 -5.79 -21.63
N ASN A 97 -0.83 -4.52 -21.25
CA ASN A 97 -0.35 -3.40 -22.07
C ASN A 97 1.17 -3.37 -22.21
N LYS A 98 1.91 -3.70 -21.13
CA LYS A 98 3.38 -3.72 -21.13
C LYS A 98 3.94 -4.84 -22.01
N CYS A 99 3.21 -5.95 -22.14
CA CYS A 99 3.61 -7.11 -22.93
C CYS A 99 3.00 -7.16 -24.34
N LYS A 100 2.22 -6.15 -24.75
CA LYS A 100 1.46 -6.16 -26.03
C LYS A 100 2.28 -6.44 -27.30
N ASN A 101 3.58 -6.14 -27.27
CA ASN A 101 4.52 -6.33 -28.39
C ASN A 101 5.51 -7.47 -28.13
N LEU A 102 5.29 -8.26 -27.09
CA LEU A 102 6.10 -9.41 -26.69
C LEU A 102 5.34 -10.70 -27.00
N SER A 103 6.03 -11.84 -26.91
CA SER A 103 5.36 -13.14 -27.04
C SER A 103 4.43 -13.41 -25.85
N ASP A 104 3.36 -14.17 -26.08
CA ASP A 104 2.44 -14.61 -25.03
C ASP A 104 3.15 -15.37 -23.91
N SER A 105 4.23 -16.09 -24.24
CA SER A 105 5.04 -16.81 -23.25
C SER A 105 5.65 -15.87 -22.19
N ILE A 106 6.12 -14.68 -22.59
CA ILE A 106 6.69 -13.70 -21.67
C ILE A 106 5.61 -13.13 -20.75
N TYR A 107 4.43 -12.83 -21.31
CA TYR A 107 3.30 -12.37 -20.50
C TYR A 107 2.91 -13.43 -19.46
N MET A 108 2.76 -14.69 -19.88
CA MET A 108 2.41 -15.80 -18.99
C MET A 108 3.46 -16.04 -17.91
N GLU A 109 4.75 -15.97 -18.25
CA GLU A 109 5.84 -16.13 -17.29
C GLU A 109 5.80 -15.05 -16.19
N ARG A 110 5.65 -13.79 -16.59
CA ARG A 110 5.55 -12.67 -15.64
C ARG A 110 4.32 -12.77 -14.74
N VAL A 111 3.16 -13.10 -15.31
CA VAL A 111 1.93 -13.35 -14.54
C VAL A 111 2.16 -14.48 -13.54
N ALA A 112 2.70 -15.62 -13.99
CA ALA A 112 2.94 -16.78 -13.15
C ALA A 112 3.91 -16.46 -11.99
N LYS A 113 4.96 -15.68 -12.23
CA LYS A 113 5.92 -15.26 -11.20
C LYS A 113 5.26 -14.39 -10.13
N ILE A 114 4.44 -13.42 -10.53
CA ILE A 114 3.70 -12.53 -9.62
C ILE A 114 2.63 -13.31 -8.84
N GLU A 115 1.86 -14.18 -9.50
CA GLU A 115 0.83 -14.98 -8.83
C GLU A 115 1.44 -15.98 -7.84
N THR A 116 2.56 -16.62 -8.19
CA THR A 116 3.28 -17.52 -7.30
C THR A 116 3.78 -16.77 -6.07
N TRP A 117 4.25 -15.54 -6.24
CA TRP A 117 4.62 -14.68 -5.12
C TRP A 117 3.43 -14.38 -4.20
N GLN A 118 2.32 -13.93 -4.79
CA GLN A 118 1.10 -13.60 -4.05
C GLN A 118 0.54 -14.79 -3.26
N LYS A 119 0.70 -16.03 -3.73
CA LYS A 119 0.22 -17.23 -3.03
C LYS A 119 0.89 -17.46 -1.68
N HIS A 120 2.09 -16.90 -1.44
CA HIS A 120 2.74 -16.99 -0.13
C HIS A 120 2.06 -16.09 0.94
N SER A 121 1.25 -15.12 0.49
CA SER A 121 -0.15 -14.88 0.86
C SER A 121 -0.82 -15.48 2.09
N ILE A 122 -0.20 -15.66 3.27
CA ILE A 122 -0.93 -16.22 4.44
C ILE A 122 -2.03 -15.26 4.96
N MET A 123 -2.08 -14.01 4.49
CA MET A 123 -3.08 -13.03 4.92
C MET A 123 -4.53 -13.33 4.53
N SER A 124 -4.78 -14.42 3.81
CA SER A 124 -6.12 -15.00 3.66
C SER A 124 -6.69 -15.61 4.96
N GLN A 125 -5.96 -15.57 6.08
CA GLN A 125 -6.37 -16.14 7.37
C GLN A 125 -6.50 -15.12 8.52
N VAL A 126 -6.55 -13.81 8.26
CA VAL A 126 -6.97 -12.90 9.33
C VAL A 126 -8.44 -13.15 9.60
N ASP A 127 -8.73 -13.69 10.78
CA ASP A 127 -10.08 -13.97 11.23
C ASP A 127 -10.97 -12.72 11.04
N ALA A 128 -12.15 -12.90 10.47
CA ALA A 128 -13.14 -11.84 10.32
C ALA A 128 -13.42 -11.15 11.68
N GLU A 129 -13.32 -11.90 12.78
CA GLU A 129 -13.43 -11.37 14.14
C GLU A 129 -12.30 -10.39 14.48
N VAL A 130 -11.06 -10.69 14.09
CA VAL A 130 -9.91 -9.82 14.31
C VAL A 130 -10.05 -8.53 13.49
N LEU A 131 -10.49 -8.62 12.23
CA LEU A 131 -10.76 -7.45 11.40
C LEU A 131 -11.84 -6.55 12.00
N ALA A 132 -12.97 -7.12 12.43
CA ALA A 132 -14.04 -6.38 13.08
C ALA A 132 -13.58 -5.70 14.37
N ARG A 133 -12.71 -6.37 15.14
CA ARG A 133 -12.12 -5.81 16.35
C ARG A 133 -11.16 -4.65 16.06
N MET A 134 -10.35 -4.75 15.01
CA MET A 134 -9.49 -3.66 14.55
C MET A 134 -10.32 -2.43 14.15
N GLU A 135 -11.38 -2.62 13.37
CA GLU A 135 -12.29 -1.53 12.97
C GLU A 135 -12.93 -0.87 14.19
N THR A 136 -13.41 -1.66 15.15
CA THR A 136 -14.00 -1.16 16.40
C THR A 136 -13.02 -0.27 17.18
N ILE A 137 -11.74 -0.68 17.28
CA ILE A 137 -10.71 0.11 17.97
C ILE A 137 -10.45 1.44 17.24
N ILE A 138 -10.35 1.40 15.91
CA ILE A 138 -10.10 2.57 15.07
C ILE A 138 -11.27 3.56 15.17
N ASP A 139 -12.50 3.07 15.09
CA ASP A 139 -13.68 3.93 15.15
C ASP A 139 -13.86 4.54 16.53
N LYS A 140 -13.55 3.82 17.60
CA LYS A 140 -13.51 4.39 18.96
C LYS A 140 -12.50 5.54 19.06
N ALA A 141 -11.29 5.38 18.52
CA ALA A 141 -10.29 6.44 18.52
C ALA A 141 -10.73 7.67 17.71
N LYS A 142 -11.34 7.45 16.54
CA LYS A 142 -11.89 8.54 15.71
C LYS A 142 -13.04 9.27 16.40
N ALA A 143 -13.95 8.55 17.05
CA ALA A 143 -15.08 9.13 17.78
C ALA A 143 -14.60 10.01 18.95
N ASN A 144 -13.61 9.56 19.72
CA ASN A 144 -13.01 10.36 20.79
C ASN A 144 -12.37 11.65 20.25
N PHE A 145 -11.71 11.57 19.10
CA PHE A 145 -11.15 12.75 18.43
C PHE A 145 -12.24 13.70 17.94
N ASP A 146 -13.29 13.19 17.31
CA ASP A 146 -14.43 13.99 16.85
C ASP A 146 -15.13 14.70 18.04
N GLN A 147 -15.26 14.05 19.20
CA GLN A 147 -15.76 14.68 20.43
C GLN A 147 -14.86 15.85 20.88
N SER A 148 -13.54 15.66 20.85
CA SER A 148 -12.57 16.70 21.20
C SER A 148 -12.64 17.89 20.24
N VAL A 149 -12.82 17.63 18.94
CA VAL A 149 -12.99 18.66 17.91
C VAL A 149 -14.26 19.48 18.17
N GLU A 150 -15.36 18.83 18.55
CA GLU A 150 -16.61 19.53 18.85
C GLU A 150 -16.49 20.42 20.09
N GLN A 151 -15.86 19.94 21.16
CA GLN A 151 -15.57 20.76 22.35
C GLN A 151 -14.77 22.02 22.02
N MET A 152 -13.75 21.89 21.16
CA MET A 152 -12.95 23.04 20.70
C MET A 152 -13.75 24.02 19.85
N ARG A 153 -14.72 23.55 19.05
CA ARG A 153 -15.60 24.42 18.26
C ARG A 153 -16.58 25.20 19.15
N ILE A 154 -17.20 24.53 20.12
CA ILE A 154 -18.06 25.19 21.12
C ILE A 154 -17.27 26.27 21.86
N LEU A 155 -16.04 25.97 22.30
CA LEU A 155 -15.19 26.94 22.97
C LEU A 155 -14.85 28.12 22.06
N ARG A 156 -14.47 27.88 20.80
CA ARG A 156 -14.23 28.95 19.81
C ARG A 156 -15.45 29.86 19.68
N ASP A 157 -16.65 29.29 19.56
CA ASP A 157 -17.87 30.06 19.35
C ASP A 157 -18.17 30.94 20.57
N SER A 158 -17.89 30.45 21.79
CA SER A 158 -18.01 31.27 23.02
C SER A 158 -17.03 32.46 23.06
N ILE A 159 -15.86 32.34 22.43
CA ILE A 159 -14.86 33.41 22.36
C ILE A 159 -15.22 34.43 21.26
N THR A 160 -15.84 33.98 20.18
CA THR A 160 -16.09 34.80 18.98
C THR A 160 -17.41 35.58 19.06
N THR A 161 -18.25 35.31 20.06
CA THR A 161 -19.56 35.95 20.26
C THR A 161 -19.51 37.08 21.32
N ASN A 162 -18.32 37.44 21.80
CA ASN A 162 -18.02 38.66 22.58
C ASN A 162 -17.29 39.69 21.71
#